data_AF-A0A6A5Z0U8-F1
#
_entry.id   AF-A0A6A5Z0U8-F1
#
_cell.length_a   1.000
_cell.length_b   1.000
_cell.length_c   1.000
_cell.angle_alpha   90.00
_cell.angle_beta   90.00
_cell.angle_gamma   90.00
#
_symmetry.space_group_name_H-M   'P 1'
#
loop_
_entity.id
_entity.type
_entity.pdbx_description
1 polymer ?
#
loop_
_entity_poly.entity_id
_entity_poly.type
_entity_poly.pdbx_seq_one_letter_code
_entity_poly.pdbx_strand_id
1 'polypeptide(L)'
;MSSDETGLPEGWQVRRSNTKNLPYYFHPDTKDSRWEPPAGTDTEKLKTYMGRYHSSKGISSSSFSAPEGKIRAAHLLVKHRDSRRPASWREPKITRSYEDAQHLIEGYRDRIRDGESLSELATTESDCSSASKGGDLGFFAKGDMQKEFEDAAFNLRKGDLSDVVATASGLHLIQRLE
;
A
#
# COMPACT_ATOMS: atom_id res chain seq x y z
N MET A 1 -2.22 19.20 -31.09
CA MET A 1 -1.23 19.27 -30.00
C MET A 1 0.02 18.61 -30.54
N SER A 2 1.15 19.31 -30.60
CA SER A 2 2.36 18.79 -31.27
C SER A 2 2.96 17.63 -30.50
N SER A 3 3.41 16.58 -31.20
CA SER A 3 4.06 15.40 -30.63
C SER A 3 5.25 15.79 -29.73
N ASP A 4 5.97 16.85 -30.10
CA ASP A 4 7.12 17.41 -29.38
C ASP A 4 6.84 17.79 -27.92
N GLU A 5 5.60 18.22 -27.62
CA GLU A 5 5.23 18.68 -26.28
C GLU A 5 4.86 17.50 -25.36
N THR A 6 4.35 16.40 -25.94
CA THR A 6 3.86 15.24 -25.19
C THR A 6 4.92 14.16 -24.98
N GLY A 7 5.98 14.15 -25.80
CA GLY A 7 6.98 13.09 -25.81
C GLY A 7 6.50 11.78 -26.44
N LEU A 8 5.28 11.75 -26.98
CA LEU A 8 4.74 10.58 -27.67
C LEU A 8 5.28 10.48 -29.11
N PRO A 9 5.36 9.25 -29.66
CA PRO A 9 5.67 9.04 -31.07
C PRO A 9 4.63 9.72 -31.96
N GLU A 10 5.01 10.02 -33.20
CA GLU A 10 4.14 10.68 -34.18
C GLU A 10 2.81 9.94 -34.33
N GLY A 11 1.71 10.69 -34.36
CA GLY A 11 0.35 10.15 -34.49
C GLY A 11 -0.32 9.76 -33.17
N TRP A 12 0.41 9.61 -32.06
CA TRP A 12 -0.19 9.30 -30.76
C TRP A 12 -0.68 10.55 -30.03
N GLN A 13 -1.86 10.45 -29.43
CA GLN A 13 -2.45 11.50 -28.61
C GLN A 13 -2.93 10.98 -27.26
N VAL A 14 -2.85 11.82 -26.26
CA VAL A 14 -3.41 11.56 -24.93
C VAL A 14 -4.90 11.90 -24.96
N ARG A 15 -5.74 10.98 -24.51
CA ARG A 15 -7.19 11.16 -24.34
C ARG A 15 -7.58 10.80 -22.92
N ARG A 16 -8.76 11.23 -22.49
CA ARG A 16 -9.31 10.92 -21.17
C ARG A 16 -10.49 9.97 -21.31
N SER A 17 -10.50 8.91 -20.51
CA SER A 17 -11.63 7.97 -20.48
C SER A 17 -12.85 8.63 -19.85
N ASN A 18 -14.00 8.54 -20.50
CA ASN A 18 -15.26 9.09 -19.97
C ASN A 18 -15.72 8.36 -18.69
N THR A 19 -15.37 7.08 -18.53
CA THR A 19 -15.84 6.25 -17.41
C THR A 19 -14.85 6.22 -16.25
N LYS A 20 -13.55 6.22 -16.53
CA LYS A 20 -12.50 6.12 -15.49
C LYS A 20 -11.82 7.46 -15.19
N ASN A 21 -12.07 8.49 -16.01
CA ASN A 21 -11.41 9.79 -15.94
C ASN A 21 -9.87 9.72 -16.01
N LEU A 22 -9.34 8.59 -16.47
CA LEU A 22 -7.91 8.30 -16.58
C LEU A 22 -7.40 8.65 -17.99
N PRO A 23 -6.16 9.17 -18.10
CA PRO A 23 -5.51 9.35 -19.39
C PRO A 23 -5.22 7.98 -20.01
N TYR A 24 -5.47 7.86 -21.32
CA TYR A 24 -5.08 6.73 -22.16
C TYR A 24 -4.52 7.26 -23.48
N TYR A 25 -3.72 6.44 -24.16
CA TYR A 25 -3.08 6.80 -25.42
C TYR A 25 -3.91 6.27 -26.58
N PHE A 26 -4.18 7.14 -27.55
CA PHE A 26 -5.00 6.83 -28.70
C PHE A 26 -4.28 7.24 -29.99
N HIS A 27 -4.30 6.36 -30.99
CA HIS A 27 -3.82 6.66 -32.32
C HIS A 27 -5.02 6.79 -33.29
N PRO A 28 -5.29 7.97 -33.87
CA PRO A 28 -6.49 8.23 -34.64
C PRO A 28 -6.53 7.51 -35.99
N ASP A 29 -5.39 7.24 -36.61
CA ASP A 29 -5.34 6.55 -37.91
C ASP A 29 -5.54 5.03 -37.77
N THR A 30 -4.88 4.40 -36.80
CA THR A 30 -5.01 2.95 -36.54
C THR A 30 -6.19 2.60 -35.62
N LYS A 31 -6.83 3.60 -35.01
CA LYS A 31 -7.87 3.47 -33.96
C LYS A 31 -7.42 2.69 -32.73
N ASP A 32 -6.12 2.54 -32.54
CA ASP A 32 -5.58 1.79 -31.41
C ASP A 32 -5.66 2.58 -30.11
N SER A 33 -6.08 1.93 -29.03
CA SER A 33 -6.27 2.51 -27.69
C SER A 33 -5.53 1.68 -26.66
N ARG A 34 -4.64 2.30 -25.91
CA ARG A 34 -3.83 1.61 -24.90
C ARG A 34 -3.64 2.43 -23.64
N TRP A 35 -3.47 1.74 -22.52
CA TRP A 35 -3.23 2.35 -21.21
C TRP A 35 -1.76 2.59 -20.93
N GLU A 36 -0.88 1.91 -21.67
CA GLU A 36 0.57 2.01 -21.55
C GLU A 36 1.15 2.87 -22.68
N PRO A 37 2.21 3.65 -22.43
CA PRO A 37 2.85 4.45 -23.46
C PRO A 37 3.33 3.58 -24.63
N PRO A 38 3.13 3.99 -25.89
CA PRO A 38 3.63 3.27 -27.05
C PRO A 38 5.16 3.23 -27.10
N ALA A 39 5.71 2.22 -27.80
CA ALA A 39 7.15 2.08 -27.97
C ALA A 39 7.74 3.32 -28.67
N GLY A 40 8.89 3.82 -28.18
CA GLY A 40 9.53 5.04 -28.69
C GLY A 40 9.09 6.33 -27.99
N THR A 41 8.28 6.25 -26.93
CA THR A 41 7.92 7.41 -26.10
C THR A 41 9.12 7.92 -25.30
N ASP A 42 9.37 9.23 -25.37
CA ASP A 42 10.30 9.94 -24.48
C ASP A 42 9.67 10.06 -23.09
N THR A 43 10.13 9.23 -22.15
CA THR A 43 9.52 9.08 -20.83
C THR A 43 9.64 10.33 -19.96
N GLU A 44 10.68 11.15 -20.15
CA GLU A 44 10.91 12.35 -19.33
C GLU A 44 10.04 13.53 -19.81
N LYS A 45 9.91 13.69 -21.12
CA LYS A 45 8.94 14.64 -21.69
C LYS A 45 7.52 14.22 -21.39
N LEU A 46 7.19 12.93 -21.49
CA LEU A 46 5.86 12.43 -21.17
C LEU A 46 5.54 12.66 -19.69
N LYS A 47 6.47 12.41 -18.76
CA LYS A 47 6.29 12.74 -17.34
C LYS A 47 6.03 14.22 -17.12
N THR A 48 6.77 15.10 -17.80
CA THR A 48 6.61 16.55 -17.69
C THR A 48 5.27 17.02 -18.24
N TYR A 49 4.85 16.49 -19.39
CA TYR A 49 3.57 16.77 -20.03
C TYR A 49 2.40 16.27 -19.20
N MET A 50 2.46 15.01 -18.75
CA MET A 50 1.49 14.45 -17.80
C MET A 50 1.46 15.30 -16.54
N GLY A 51 2.61 15.69 -16.00
CA GLY A 51 2.79 16.56 -14.84
C GLY A 51 2.19 17.97 -14.99
N ARG A 52 2.08 18.50 -16.20
CA ARG A 52 1.58 19.85 -16.48
C ARG A 52 0.08 19.87 -16.83
N TYR A 53 -0.39 18.89 -17.59
CA TYR A 53 -1.72 18.93 -18.19
C TYR A 53 -2.66 17.80 -17.75
N HIS A 54 -2.10 16.68 -17.29
CA HIS A 54 -2.85 15.53 -16.79
C HIS A 54 -2.55 15.23 -15.31
N SER A 55 -1.83 16.13 -14.67
CA SER A 55 -1.49 16.05 -13.27
C SER A 55 -2.71 16.48 -12.49
N SER A 56 -3.38 15.48 -11.93
CA SER A 56 -3.87 15.66 -10.58
C SER A 56 -2.67 16.11 -9.75
N LYS A 57 -2.61 17.40 -9.38
CA LYS A 57 -1.74 17.87 -8.30
C LYS A 57 -1.81 16.84 -7.16
N GLY A 58 -0.76 16.03 -6.98
CA GLY A 58 -0.66 15.03 -5.91
C GLY A 58 -0.49 13.57 -6.34
N ILE A 59 0.66 13.23 -6.95
CA ILE A 59 1.38 11.99 -6.65
C ILE A 59 2.86 12.34 -6.40
N SER A 60 3.04 13.25 -5.45
CA SER A 60 3.90 13.08 -4.27
C SER A 60 2.88 13.09 -3.12
N SER A 61 2.83 12.01 -2.33
CA SER A 61 1.68 11.59 -1.52
C SER A 61 0.42 11.32 -2.35
N SER A 62 -0.16 10.14 -2.22
CA SER A 62 -1.45 9.82 -2.81
C SER A 62 -2.47 10.87 -2.39
N SER A 63 -2.97 11.65 -3.34
CA SER A 63 -4.32 12.21 -3.27
C SER A 63 -5.20 11.51 -4.30
N PHE A 64 -5.10 10.17 -4.35
CA PHE A 64 -6.36 9.45 -4.27
C PHE A 64 -6.87 9.79 -2.88
N SER A 65 -7.93 10.60 -2.79
CA SER A 65 -8.76 10.52 -1.60
C SER A 65 -8.94 9.03 -1.35
N ALA A 66 -8.46 8.53 -0.21
CA ALA A 66 -8.77 7.18 0.19
C ALA A 66 -10.27 7.00 -0.09
N PRO A 67 -10.69 5.91 -0.78
CA PRO A 67 -12.08 5.72 -1.13
C PRO A 67 -12.93 6.10 0.09
N GLU A 68 -13.91 7.00 -0.04
CA GLU A 68 -14.51 7.67 1.13
C GLU A 68 -14.73 6.70 2.30
N GLY A 69 -14.11 7.03 3.45
CA GLY A 69 -14.19 6.19 4.65
C GLY A 69 -13.22 5.01 4.74
N LYS A 70 -12.26 4.85 3.81
CA LYS A 70 -11.21 3.83 3.86
C LYS A 70 -9.86 4.40 4.26
N ILE A 71 -8.98 3.55 4.79
CA ILE A 71 -7.58 3.85 5.09
C ILE A 71 -6.69 2.76 4.51
N ARG A 72 -5.40 3.05 4.29
CA ARG A 72 -4.41 2.02 3.95
C ARG A 72 -3.43 1.87 5.10
N ALA A 73 -3.21 0.64 5.53
CA ALA A 73 -2.24 0.35 6.57
C ALA A 73 -1.39 -0.87 6.23
N ALA A 74 -0.17 -0.87 6.74
CA ALA A 74 0.68 -2.05 6.83
C ALA A 74 0.69 -2.53 8.28
N HIS A 75 0.95 -3.82 8.48
CA HIS A 75 1.09 -4.38 9.82
C HIS A 75 2.21 -5.41 9.93
N LEU A 76 2.68 -5.60 11.16
CA LEU A 76 3.51 -6.71 11.57
C LEU A 76 2.74 -7.51 12.61
N LEU A 77 2.36 -8.74 12.25
CA LEU A 77 1.68 -9.69 13.14
C LEU A 77 2.66 -10.68 13.76
N VAL A 78 2.63 -10.82 15.08
CA VAL A 78 3.25 -11.91 15.85
C VAL A 78 2.14 -12.76 16.47
N LYS A 79 2.11 -14.05 16.11
CA LYS A 79 1.15 -15.00 16.68
C LYS A 79 1.70 -15.68 17.93
N HIS A 80 0.79 -16.22 18.74
CA HIS A 80 1.06 -17.06 19.90
C HIS A 80 0.16 -18.31 19.88
N ARG A 81 0.38 -19.24 20.80
CA ARG A 81 -0.36 -20.52 20.89
C ARG A 81 -1.88 -20.36 21.00
N ASP A 82 -2.35 -19.25 21.59
CA ASP A 82 -3.77 -18.96 21.80
C ASP A 82 -4.38 -18.11 20.67
N SER A 83 -3.60 -17.76 19.65
CA SER A 83 -4.13 -17.10 18.45
C SER A 83 -5.07 -18.04 17.69
N ARG A 84 -6.14 -17.51 17.09
CA ARG A 84 -7.19 -18.25 16.35
C ARG A 84 -6.65 -19.28 15.36
N ARG A 85 -5.49 -19.00 14.75
CA ARG A 85 -4.76 -19.91 13.86
C ARG A 85 -3.27 -19.88 14.20
N PRO A 86 -2.78 -20.74 15.12
CA PRO A 86 -1.40 -20.74 15.60
C PRO A 86 -0.46 -21.45 14.61
N ALA A 87 -0.44 -20.96 13.38
CA ALA A 87 0.39 -21.41 12.27
C ALA A 87 0.56 -20.26 11.28
N SER A 88 1.72 -20.17 10.63
CA SER A 88 2.04 -19.19 9.61
C SER A 88 2.85 -19.83 8.47
N TRP A 89 3.22 -19.02 7.49
CA TRP A 89 4.14 -19.43 6.43
C TRP A 89 5.57 -19.65 6.96
N ARG A 90 5.92 -19.03 8.11
CA ARG A 90 7.22 -19.15 8.78
C ARG A 90 7.29 -20.40 9.64
N GLU A 91 6.21 -20.67 10.37
CA GLU A 91 6.17 -21.73 11.36
C GLU A 91 4.84 -22.51 11.25
N PRO A 92 4.89 -23.82 10.93
CA PRO A 92 3.68 -24.61 10.72
C PRO A 92 2.87 -24.83 12.01
N LYS A 93 3.51 -24.71 13.18
CA LYS A 93 2.86 -24.81 14.48
C LYS A 93 3.53 -23.86 15.48
N ILE A 94 2.83 -22.81 15.86
CA ILE A 94 3.32 -21.77 16.76
C ILE A 94 2.99 -22.17 18.20
N THR A 95 4.00 -22.38 19.03
CA THR A 95 3.85 -22.80 20.44
C THR A 95 4.24 -21.74 21.46
N ARG A 96 4.80 -20.61 21.01
CA ARG A 96 5.23 -19.51 21.88
C ARG A 96 4.08 -18.94 22.72
N SER A 97 4.39 -18.48 23.92
CA SER A 97 3.40 -17.90 24.83
C SER A 97 2.94 -16.51 24.37
N TYR A 98 1.90 -15.99 25.01
CA TYR A 98 1.47 -14.61 24.78
C TYR A 98 2.56 -13.62 25.20
N GLU A 99 3.21 -13.89 26.34
CA GLU A 99 4.29 -13.08 26.90
C GLU A 99 5.51 -13.05 25.99
N ASP A 100 5.90 -14.21 25.42
CA ASP A 100 6.99 -14.27 24.45
C ASP A 100 6.65 -13.48 23.18
N ALA A 101 5.41 -13.60 22.69
CA ALA A 101 4.96 -12.82 21.53
C ALA A 101 4.95 -11.32 21.84
N GLN A 102 4.60 -10.93 23.07
CA GLN A 102 4.63 -9.55 23.52
C GLN A 102 6.06 -9.00 23.55
N HIS A 103 7.01 -9.75 24.12
CA HIS A 103 8.41 -9.36 24.12
C HIS A 103 9.00 -9.22 22.70
N LEU A 104 8.65 -10.14 21.79
CA LEU A 104 9.08 -10.08 20.39
C LEU A 104 8.56 -8.81 19.69
N ILE A 105 7.26 -8.55 19.82
CA ILE A 105 6.65 -7.42 19.11
C ILE A 105 7.04 -6.07 19.70
N GLU A 106 7.28 -5.98 21.00
CA GLU A 106 7.86 -4.80 21.63
C GLU A 106 9.28 -4.54 21.11
N GLY A 107 10.11 -5.58 20.99
CA GLY A 107 11.44 -5.47 20.39
C GLY A 107 11.41 -5.00 18.93
N TYR A 108 10.45 -5.47 18.13
CA TYR A 108 10.26 -4.95 16.76
C TYR A 108 9.78 -3.50 16.76
N ARG A 109 8.92 -3.09 17.71
CA ARG A 109 8.48 -1.70 17.83
C ARG A 109 9.65 -0.77 18.11
N ASP A 110 10.56 -1.17 19.00
CA ASP A 110 11.72 -0.36 19.35
C ASP A 110 12.67 -0.22 18.17
N ARG A 111 12.93 -1.31 17.42
CA ARG A 111 13.70 -1.25 16.16
C ARG A 111 13.09 -0.31 15.12
N ILE A 112 11.75 -0.30 14.99
CA ILE A 112 11.07 0.64 14.08
C ILE A 112 11.24 2.08 14.55
N ARG A 113 11.17 2.32 15.86
CA ARG A 113 11.41 3.65 16.45
C ARG A 113 12.85 4.12 16.26
N ASP A 114 13.80 3.19 16.25
CA ASP A 114 15.22 3.45 15.98
C ASP A 114 15.53 3.67 14.48
N GLY A 115 14.52 3.53 13.61
CA GLY A 115 14.59 3.91 12.19
C GLY A 115 14.49 2.76 11.20
N GLU A 116 14.32 1.52 11.65
CA GLU A 116 14.07 0.38 10.75
C GLU A 116 12.65 0.45 10.16
N SER A 117 12.46 0.05 8.90
CA SER A 117 11.12 0.10 8.31
C SER A 117 10.24 -1.06 8.78
N LEU A 118 8.97 -0.77 9.09
CA LEU A 118 7.99 -1.82 9.40
C LEU A 118 7.88 -2.83 8.25
N SER A 119 8.00 -2.37 7.01
CA SER A 119 7.90 -3.23 5.82
C SER A 119 9.01 -4.26 5.72
N GLU A 120 10.25 -3.90 6.04
CA GLU A 120 11.38 -4.83 6.03
C GLU A 120 11.19 -5.89 7.11
N LEU A 121 10.89 -5.45 8.33
CA LEU A 121 10.59 -6.33 9.46
C LEU A 121 9.39 -7.25 9.21
N ALA A 122 8.32 -6.72 8.63
CA ALA A 122 7.13 -7.51 8.33
C ALA A 122 7.42 -8.60 7.29
N THR A 123 8.35 -8.36 6.37
CA THR A 123 8.72 -9.34 5.33
C THR A 123 9.40 -10.58 5.93
N THR A 124 10.22 -10.41 6.97
CA THR A 124 10.98 -11.53 7.57
C THR A 124 10.31 -12.08 8.82
N GLU A 125 9.65 -11.23 9.61
CA GLU A 125 9.17 -11.57 10.96
C GLU A 125 7.66 -11.77 11.06
N SER A 126 6.86 -11.24 10.13
CA SER A 126 5.40 -11.32 10.29
C SER A 126 4.85 -12.71 10.01
N ASP A 127 3.97 -13.17 10.90
CA ASP A 127 3.18 -14.40 10.76
C ASP A 127 1.95 -14.25 9.84
N CYS A 128 1.78 -13.09 9.20
CA CYS A 128 0.72 -12.85 8.22
C CYS A 128 1.21 -13.12 6.79
N SER A 129 0.30 -13.51 5.89
CA SER A 129 0.61 -13.65 4.46
C SER A 129 0.94 -12.32 3.77
N SER A 130 0.56 -11.18 4.37
CA SER A 130 0.94 -9.84 3.93
C SER A 130 2.43 -9.57 4.05
N ALA A 131 3.20 -10.42 4.75
CA ALA A 131 4.67 -10.35 4.80
C ALA A 131 5.30 -10.23 3.40
N SER A 132 4.79 -10.97 2.42
CA SER A 132 5.23 -10.91 1.01
C SER A 132 5.09 -9.52 0.35
N LYS A 133 4.33 -8.61 0.96
CA LYS A 133 4.08 -7.23 0.51
C LYS A 133 4.55 -6.20 1.56
N GLY A 134 5.50 -6.56 2.41
CA GLY A 134 5.98 -5.70 3.49
C GLY A 134 4.88 -5.35 4.49
N GLY A 135 3.95 -6.28 4.75
CA GLY A 135 2.86 -6.08 5.70
C GLY A 135 1.68 -5.28 5.16
N ASP A 136 1.71 -4.78 3.93
CA ASP A 136 0.62 -3.97 3.35
C ASP A 136 -0.68 -4.77 3.20
N LEU A 137 -1.74 -4.26 3.84
CA LEU A 137 -3.09 -4.81 3.79
C LEU A 137 -3.96 -4.17 2.69
N GLY A 138 -3.45 -3.13 2.02
CA GLY A 138 -4.24 -2.34 1.08
C GLY A 138 -5.27 -1.45 1.78
N PHE A 139 -6.24 -0.96 1.01
CA PHE A 139 -7.29 -0.10 1.53
C PHE A 139 -8.42 -0.91 2.14
N PHE A 140 -8.83 -0.57 3.37
CA PHE A 140 -9.97 -1.19 4.06
C PHE A 140 -10.87 -0.12 4.71
N ALA A 141 -12.16 -0.44 4.80
CA ALA A 141 -13.18 0.36 5.46
C ALA A 141 -13.42 -0.13 6.90
N LYS A 142 -14.22 0.63 7.64
CA LYS A 142 -14.78 0.15 8.90
C LYS A 142 -15.70 -1.06 8.66
N GLY A 143 -15.55 -2.09 9.48
CA GLY A 143 -16.20 -3.41 9.36
C GLY A 143 -15.40 -4.46 8.61
N ASP A 144 -14.31 -4.11 7.92
CA ASP A 144 -13.51 -5.07 7.14
C ASP A 144 -12.49 -5.84 8.00
N MET A 145 -12.07 -5.27 9.14
CA MET A 145 -11.04 -5.81 10.02
C MET A 145 -11.60 -6.16 11.41
N GLN A 146 -10.81 -6.85 12.23
CA GLN A 146 -11.14 -7.05 13.65
C GLN A 146 -11.24 -5.70 14.35
N LYS A 147 -12.21 -5.56 15.26
CA LYS A 147 -12.55 -4.28 15.88
C LYS A 147 -11.36 -3.61 16.54
N GLU A 148 -10.54 -4.35 17.27
CA GLU A 148 -9.37 -3.83 17.98
C GLU A 148 -8.31 -3.31 16.99
N PHE A 149 -8.13 -4.01 15.86
CA PHE A 149 -7.22 -3.59 14.78
C PHE A 149 -7.74 -2.34 14.08
N GLU A 150 -9.03 -2.32 13.76
CA GLU A 150 -9.69 -1.20 13.11
C GLU A 150 -9.62 0.06 13.96
N ASP A 151 -10.05 -0.02 15.22
CA ASP A 151 -10.08 1.12 16.14
C ASP A 151 -8.67 1.72 16.26
N ALA A 152 -7.64 0.89 16.38
CA ALA A 152 -6.25 1.37 16.38
C ALA A 152 -5.86 2.02 15.04
N ALA A 153 -6.09 1.34 13.91
CA ALA A 153 -5.66 1.83 12.59
C ALA A 153 -6.34 3.15 12.18
N PHE A 154 -7.64 3.31 12.47
CA PHE A 154 -8.39 4.52 12.14
C PHE A 154 -8.06 5.70 13.07
N ASN A 155 -7.58 5.43 14.29
CA ASN A 155 -7.11 6.46 15.22
C ASN A 155 -5.70 6.97 14.90
N LEU A 156 -4.92 6.25 14.09
CA LEU A 156 -3.62 6.72 13.62
C LEU A 156 -3.75 7.85 12.60
N ARG A 157 -2.80 8.78 12.61
CA ARG A 157 -2.59 9.69 11.48
C ARG A 157 -1.71 9.01 10.44
N LYS A 158 -1.75 9.53 9.21
CA LYS A 158 -0.88 9.05 8.13
C LYS A 158 0.59 9.14 8.55
N GLY A 159 1.31 8.03 8.44
CA GLY A 159 2.70 7.86 8.84
C GLY A 159 2.90 7.34 10.27
N ASP A 160 1.88 7.45 11.14
CA ASP A 160 2.01 7.06 12.55
C ASP A 160 2.03 5.52 12.70
N LEU A 161 2.79 5.08 13.71
CA LEU A 161 2.86 3.69 14.17
C LEU A 161 2.01 3.54 15.44
N SER A 162 1.25 2.46 15.54
CA SER A 162 0.48 2.13 16.74
C SER A 162 1.34 1.61 17.89
N ASP A 163 0.74 1.57 19.07
CA ASP A 163 1.16 0.64 20.11
C ASP A 163 0.83 -0.81 19.74
N VAL A 164 1.21 -1.75 20.60
CA VAL A 164 0.92 -3.18 20.41
C VAL A 164 -0.59 -3.40 20.53
N VAL A 165 -1.20 -3.91 19.46
CA VAL A 165 -2.65 -4.18 19.39
C VAL A 165 -2.89 -5.68 19.48
N ALA A 166 -3.60 -6.12 20.52
CA ALA A 166 -4.01 -7.50 20.67
C ALA A 166 -5.33 -7.77 19.94
N THR A 167 -5.40 -8.89 19.22
CA THR A 167 -6.60 -9.35 18.51
C THR A 167 -6.71 -10.87 18.65
N ALA A 168 -7.81 -11.47 18.20
CA ALA A 168 -7.91 -12.94 18.14
C ALA A 168 -6.88 -13.57 17.20
N SER A 169 -6.27 -12.80 16.29
CA SER A 169 -5.21 -13.29 15.40
C SER A 169 -3.81 -13.29 16.02
N GLY A 170 -3.61 -12.61 17.15
CA GLY A 170 -2.29 -12.35 17.74
C GLY A 170 -2.06 -10.85 17.99
N LEU A 171 -0.80 -10.49 18.14
CA LEU A 171 -0.34 -9.12 18.42
C LEU A 171 0.09 -8.41 17.14
N HIS A 172 -0.26 -7.14 16.99
CA HIS A 172 0.02 -6.35 15.79
C HIS A 172 0.73 -5.04 16.13
N LEU A 173 1.66 -4.64 15.27
CA LEU A 173 2.03 -3.24 15.07
C LEU A 173 1.41 -2.77 13.77
N ILE A 174 0.81 -1.59 13.78
CA ILE A 174 0.06 -1.05 12.64
C ILE A 174 0.69 0.27 12.26
N GLN A 175 1.02 0.43 10.99
CA GLN A 175 1.44 1.72 10.44
C GLN A 175 0.44 2.17 9.41
N ARG A 176 -0.11 3.38 9.60
CA ARG A 176 -1.03 3.96 8.62
C ARG A 176 -0.24 4.58 7.48
N LEU A 177 -0.49 4.11 6.26
CA LEU A 177 0.15 4.63 5.05
C LEU A 177 -0.67 5.74 4.39
N GLU A 178 -2.01 5.68 4.50
CA GLU A 178 -2.97 6.67 3.99
C GLU A 178 -4.14 6.86 4.95
#